data_AF-K1YRM4-F1
#
_entry.id   AF-K1YRM4-F1
#
_cell.length_a   1.000
_cell.length_b   1.000
_cell.length_c   1.000
_cell.angle_alpha   90.00
_cell.angle_beta   90.00
_cell.angle_gamma   90.00
#
_symmetry.space_group_name_H-M   'P 1'
#
loop_
_entity.id
_entity.type
_entity.pdbx_description
1 polymer ?
#
loop_
_entity_poly.entity_id
_entity_poly.type
_entity_poly.pdbx_seq_one_letter_code
_entity_poly.pdbx_strand_id
1 'polypeptide(L)'
;MERTNAWLEPENIKKIAGTYWKFKDVKNFAKVLSNKEILDNNGNLSVQLYVKQAEIANEHNTEKLIADIKAGQKQINDSLKNLFSQLEDIGIDV
;
A
#
# COMPACT_ATOMS: atom_id res chain seq x y z
N MET A 1 -19.54 -16.81 14.44
CA MET A 1 -18.85 -15.51 14.32
C MET A 1 -18.49 -15.06 15.72
N GLU A 2 -17.37 -15.53 16.27
CA GLU A 2 -16.84 -14.93 17.50
C GLU A 2 -16.42 -13.50 17.16
N ARG A 3 -17.04 -12.52 17.81
CA ARG A 3 -16.52 -11.16 17.79
C ARG A 3 -15.30 -11.17 18.71
N THR A 4 -14.10 -11.22 18.14
CA THR A 4 -12.88 -10.97 18.90
C THR A 4 -13.01 -9.56 19.45
N ASN A 5 -13.26 -9.44 20.76
CA ASN A 5 -13.32 -8.13 21.39
C ASN A 5 -11.92 -7.53 21.35
N ALA A 6 -11.70 -6.57 20.44
CA ALA A 6 -10.45 -5.83 20.32
C ALA A 6 -10.35 -4.78 21.42
N TRP A 7 -10.17 -5.23 22.66
CA TRP A 7 -9.95 -4.34 23.79
C TRP A 7 -8.65 -3.57 23.63
N LEU A 8 -8.65 -2.31 24.05
CA LEU A 8 -7.41 -1.54 24.13
C LEU A 8 -6.63 -1.99 25.36
N GLU A 9 -5.44 -2.56 25.13
CA GLU A 9 -4.48 -2.79 26.20
C GLU A 9 -4.12 -1.49 26.94
N PRO A 10 -3.77 -1.55 28.25
CA PRO A 10 -3.45 -0.37 29.05
C PRO A 10 -2.37 0.54 28.43
N GLU A 11 -1.41 -0.04 27.70
CA GLU A 11 -0.38 0.69 26.97
C GLU A 11 -0.94 1.56 25.84
N ASN A 12 -1.94 1.06 25.11
CA ASN A 12 -2.60 1.78 24.03
C ASN A 12 -3.36 2.98 24.60
N ILE A 13 -4.10 2.75 25.69
CA ILE A 13 -4.85 3.81 26.41
C ILE A 13 -3.89 4.89 26.88
N LYS A 14 -2.79 4.51 27.54
CA LYS A 14 -1.77 5.46 28.03
C LYS A 14 -1.16 6.27 26.90
N LYS A 15 -0.89 5.65 25.75
CA LYS A 15 -0.33 6.35 24.57
C LYS A 15 -1.32 7.35 23.99
N ILE A 16 -2.59 6.97 23.82
CA ILE A 16 -3.64 7.85 23.29
C ILE A 16 -3.87 9.03 24.24
N ALA A 17 -4.17 8.75 25.51
CA ALA A 17 -4.45 9.79 26.50
C ALA A 17 -3.24 10.71 26.71
N GLY A 18 -2.04 10.15 26.83
CA GLY A 18 -0.81 10.93 26.96
C GLY A 18 -0.51 11.81 25.75
N THR A 19 -0.88 11.39 24.54
CA THR A 19 -0.71 12.21 23.33
C THR A 19 -1.73 13.35 23.30
N TYR A 20 -2.99 13.06 23.62
CA TYR A 20 -4.05 14.07 23.72
C TYR A 20 -3.67 15.18 24.72
N TRP A 21 -3.30 14.82 25.95
CA TRP A 21 -2.96 15.80 26.98
C TRP A 21 -1.70 16.62 26.67
N LYS A 22 -0.77 16.08 25.88
CA LYS A 22 0.42 16.83 25.46
C LYS A 22 0.14 17.82 24.32
N PHE A 23 -1.03 17.73 23.68
CA PHE A 23 -1.47 18.60 22.59
C PHE A 23 -0.36 18.89 21.57
N LYS A 24 0.22 17.81 21.02
CA LYS A 24 1.36 17.91 20.09
C LYS A 24 1.25 16.91 18.97
N ASP A 25 1.91 17.24 17.87
CA ASP A 25 2.11 16.32 16.76
C ASP A 25 2.95 15.11 17.19
N VAL A 26 2.56 13.94 16.69
CA VAL A 26 3.32 12.69 16.80
C VAL A 26 3.36 12.06 15.41
N LYS A 27 4.56 11.98 14.82
CA LYS A 27 4.77 11.44 13.47
C LYS A 27 4.04 10.10 13.32
N ASN A 28 3.25 9.99 12.25
CA ASN A 28 2.45 8.82 11.89
C ASN A 28 1.42 8.36 12.94
N PHE A 29 1.02 9.21 13.88
CA PHE A 29 0.08 8.85 14.95
C PHE A 29 -0.92 9.95 15.29
N ALA A 30 -0.49 11.21 15.44
CA ALA A 30 -1.35 12.33 15.82
C ALA A 30 -0.91 13.63 15.16
N LYS A 31 -1.88 14.49 14.86
CA LYS A 31 -1.67 15.81 14.27
C LYS A 31 -2.56 16.82 15.00
N VAL A 32 -1.99 17.95 15.39
CA VAL A 32 -2.71 19.13 15.89
C VAL A 32 -2.94 20.06 14.70
N LEU A 33 -4.19 20.49 14.55
CA LEU A 33 -4.64 21.35 13.45
C LEU A 33 -5.42 22.52 14.02
N SER A 34 -5.31 23.67 13.35
CA SER A 34 -6.16 24.82 13.61
C SER A 34 -7.57 24.61 13.06
N ASN A 35 -8.54 25.33 13.61
CA ASN A 35 -9.91 25.32 13.09
C ASN A 35 -9.97 25.74 11.62
N LYS A 36 -9.07 26.65 11.19
CA LYS A 36 -8.98 27.09 9.80
C LYS A 36 -8.63 25.92 8.87
N GLU A 37 -7.60 25.14 9.20
CA GLU A 37 -7.18 23.98 8.39
C GLU A 37 -8.31 22.94 8.26
N ILE A 38 -9.09 22.74 9.33
CA ILE A 38 -10.25 21.83 9.32
C ILE A 38 -11.38 22.38 8.44
N LEU A 39 -11.71 23.66 8.55
CA LEU A 39 -12.79 24.29 7.77
C LEU A 39 -12.43 24.41 6.29
N ASP A 40 -11.16 24.66 5.97
CA ASP A 40 -10.65 24.67 4.60
C ASP A 40 -10.78 23.28 3.93
N ASN A 41 -10.89 22.20 4.72
CA ASN A 41 -11.19 20.84 4.25
C ASN A 41 -12.66 20.44 4.52
N ASN A 42 -13.58 21.39 4.36
CA ASN A 42 -15.04 21.21 4.50
C ASN A 42 -15.47 20.66 5.87
N GLY A 43 -14.69 20.90 6.93
CA GLY A 43 -14.98 20.39 8.27
C GLY A 43 -14.83 18.86 8.40
N ASN A 44 -14.14 18.20 7.46
CA ASN A 44 -13.99 16.76 7.48
C ASN A 44 -13.02 16.33 8.59
N LEU A 45 -13.47 15.50 9.54
CA LEU A 45 -12.66 15.06 10.69
C LEU A 45 -12.08 13.64 10.52
N SER A 46 -12.09 13.09 9.30
CA SER A 46 -11.52 11.76 9.06
C SER A 46 -10.00 11.77 9.27
N VAL A 47 -9.53 10.98 10.24
CA VAL A 47 -8.13 11.01 10.74
C VAL A 47 -7.11 10.73 9.62
N GLN A 48 -7.46 9.88 8.66
CA GLN A 48 -6.59 9.52 7.53
C GLN A 48 -6.21 10.69 6.62
N LEU A 49 -6.96 11.79 6.65
CA LEU A 49 -6.63 12.99 5.89
C LEU A 49 -5.46 13.77 6.50
N TYR A 50 -5.16 13.53 7.78
CA TYR A 50 -4.28 14.37 8.58
C TYR A 50 -3.10 13.61 9.19
N VAL A 51 -3.26 12.32 9.40
CA VAL A 51 -2.22 11.43 9.90
C VAL A 51 -1.81 10.50 8.77
N LYS A 52 -0.67 10.81 8.13
CA LYS A 52 -0.04 9.89 7.17
C LYS A 52 0.30 8.59 7.90
N GLN A 53 -0.11 7.47 7.34
CA GLN A 53 0.40 6.18 7.80
C GLN A 53 1.91 6.16 7.57
N ALA A 54 2.64 5.48 8.46
CA ALA A 54 4.03 5.18 8.18
C ALA A 54 4.10 4.54 6.80
N GLU A 55 5.03 5.00 5.95
CA GLU A 55 5.35 4.28 4.73
C GLU A 55 5.71 2.86 5.17
N ILE A 56 4.78 1.93 4.99
CA ILE A 56 5.15 0.52 4.89
C ILE A 56 6.12 0.55 3.72
N ALA A 57 7.39 0.28 3.98
CA ALA A 57 8.39 0.21 2.93
C ALA A 57 7.77 -0.68 1.84
N ASN A 58 7.38 -0.07 0.71
CA ASN A 58 6.85 -0.81 -0.41
C ASN A 58 8.03 -1.65 -0.90
N GLU A 59 8.16 -2.88 -0.39
CA GLU A 59 9.21 -3.82 -0.79
C GLU A 59 9.15 -4.09 -2.30
N HIS A 60 8.01 -3.79 -2.93
CA HIS A 60 7.84 -3.82 -4.36
C HIS A 60 8.17 -2.46 -4.99
N ASN A 61 9.43 -2.33 -5.38
CA ASN A 61 9.90 -1.31 -6.30
C ASN A 61 9.15 -1.47 -7.66
N THR A 62 8.47 -0.40 -8.10
CA THR A 62 7.63 -0.44 -9.30
C THR A 62 8.46 -0.65 -10.57
N GLU A 63 9.69 -0.12 -10.60
CA GLU A 63 10.64 -0.32 -11.69
C GLU A 63 11.03 -1.80 -11.83
N LYS A 64 11.22 -2.52 -10.71
CA LYS A 64 11.49 -3.96 -10.68
C LYS A 64 10.31 -4.76 -11.22
N LEU A 65 9.09 -4.46 -10.78
CA LEU A 65 7.88 -5.12 -11.29
C LEU A 65 7.72 -4.96 -12.80
N ILE A 66 7.99 -3.75 -13.32
CA ILE A 66 7.96 -3.48 -14.76
C ILE A 66 9.05 -4.27 -15.50
N ALA A 67 10.25 -4.38 -14.92
CA ALA A 67 11.34 -5.16 -15.49
C ALA A 67 11.00 -6.66 -15.55
N ASP A 68 10.43 -7.21 -14.48
CA ASP A 68 10.02 -8.61 -14.39
C ASP A 68 8.92 -8.94 -15.42
N ILE A 69 7.93 -8.05 -15.58
CA ILE A 69 6.88 -8.19 -16.61
C ILE A 69 7.49 -8.23 -18.02
N LYS A 70 8.41 -7.31 -18.33
CA LYS A 70 9.06 -7.26 -19.64
C LYS A 70 9.89 -8.51 -19.93
N ALA A 71 10.59 -9.03 -18.92
CA ALA A 71 11.35 -10.26 -19.04
C ALA A 71 10.43 -11.46 -19.32
N GLY A 72 9.32 -11.57 -18.59
CA GLY A 72 8.30 -12.62 -18.81
C GLY A 72 7.68 -12.55 -20.20
N GLN A 73 7.34 -11.35 -20.69
CA GLN A 73 6.83 -11.16 -22.05
C GLN A 73 7.81 -11.64 -23.13
N LYS A 74 9.10 -11.32 -22.96
CA LYS A 74 10.14 -11.78 -23.89
C LYS A 74 10.22 -13.32 -23.89
N GLN A 75 10.23 -13.94 -22.71
CA GLN A 75 10.29 -15.40 -22.59
C GLN A 75 9.09 -16.10 -23.24
N ILE A 76 7.88 -15.55 -23.08
CA ILE A 76 6.68 -16.06 -23.75
C ILE A 76 6.83 -15.98 -25.27
N ASN A 77 7.26 -14.83 -25.78
CA ASN A 77 7.46 -14.63 -27.22
C ASN A 77 8.50 -15.59 -27.80
N ASP A 78 9.61 -15.79 -27.11
CA ASP A 78 10.67 -16.72 -27.53
C ASP A 78 10.17 -18.17 -27.47
N SER A 79 9.36 -18.53 -26.46
CA SER A 79 8.75 -19.87 -26.35
C SER A 79 7.72 -20.13 -27.45
N LEU A 80 6.91 -19.13 -27.82
CA LEU A 80 5.95 -19.23 -28.92
C LEU A 80 6.66 -19.39 -30.27
N LYS A 81 7.72 -18.63 -30.52
CA LYS A 81 8.53 -18.79 -31.74
C LYS A 81 9.11 -20.20 -31.86
N ASN A 82 9.63 -20.74 -30.76
CA ASN A 82 10.15 -22.10 -30.72
C ASN A 82 9.04 -23.12 -31.00
N LEU A 83 7.86 -22.96 -30.39
CA LEU A 83 6.71 -23.82 -30.65
C LEU A 83 6.30 -23.79 -32.12
N PHE A 84 6.18 -22.60 -32.74
CA PHE A 84 5.82 -22.49 -34.15
C PHE A 84 6.85 -23.13 -35.07
N SER A 85 8.15 -22.93 -34.82
CA SER A 85 9.21 -23.63 -35.57
C SER A 85 9.09 -25.15 -35.48
N GLN A 86 8.79 -25.70 -34.29
CA GLN A 86 8.62 -27.15 -34.11
C GLN A 86 7.37 -27.68 -34.83
N LEU A 87 6.31 -26.87 -34.91
CA LEU A 87 5.10 -27.23 -35.64
C LEU A 87 5.34 -27.22 -37.16
N GLU A 88 6.05 -26.22 -37.67
CA GLU A 88 6.47 -26.17 -39.08
C GLU A 88 7.36 -27.39 -39.44
N ASP A 89 8.31 -27.76 -38.57
CA ASP A 89 9.20 -28.91 -38.78
C ASP A 89 8.46 -30.25 -38.90
N ILE A 90 7.29 -30.39 -38.29
CA ILE A 90 6.43 -31.58 -38.38
C ILE A 90 5.33 -31.46 -39.44
N GLY A 91 5.36 -30.40 -40.25
CA GLY A 91 4.45 -30.20 -41.39
C GLY A 91 3.10 -29.58 -41.03
N ILE A 92 3.00 -28.89 -39.89
CA ILE A 92 1.82 -28.11 -39.51
C ILE A 92 2.10 -26.63 -39.82
N ASP A 93 1.35 -26.04 -40.75
CA ASP A 93 1.37 -24.59 -41.01
C ASP A 93 0.68 -23.85 -39.86
N VAL A 94 1.36 -22.85 -39.27
CA VAL A 94 0.90 -22.01 -38.15
C VAL A 94 1.13 -20.53 -38.39
#